data_AF-X0Z5Y9-F1
#
_entry.id   AF-X0Z5Y9-F1
#
_cell.length_a   1.000
_cell.length_b   1.000
_cell.length_c   1.000
_cell.angle_alpha   90.00
_cell.angle_beta   90.00
_cell.angle_gamma   90.00
#
_symmetry.space_group_name_H-M   'P 1'
#
loop_
_entity.id
_entity.type
_entity.pdbx_description
1 polymer ?
#
loop_
_entity_poly.entity_id
_entity_poly.type
_entity_poly.pdbx_seq_one_letter_code
_entity_poly.pdbx_strand_id
1 'polypeptide(L)'
;MHMARTSSVSTVSRRAVPFWRNVRVIQALSQIAFVALVIVVAGVLYSNMKHGLENRGLWGGFSFLRLEASFDIGEGITYDPSDSYARAFLVGVVNTLRVTAVGIVLATILGVVAGVARLSSNWLVN
;
A
#
# COMPACT_ATOMS: atom_id res chain seq x y z
N MET A 1 19.08 -63.07 54.47
CA MET A 1 17.73 -62.59 54.09
C MET A 1 17.90 -61.29 53.30
N HIS A 2 18.23 -61.39 52.00
CA HIS A 2 18.46 -60.26 51.10
C HIS A 2 17.42 -60.34 49.98
N MET A 3 16.43 -59.44 49.99
CA MET A 3 15.52 -59.24 48.86
C MET A 3 16.09 -58.15 47.96
N ALA A 4 16.57 -58.53 46.78
CA ALA A 4 16.83 -57.60 45.69
C ALA A 4 15.50 -57.27 45.00
N ARG A 5 15.01 -56.03 45.16
CA ARG A 5 13.93 -55.49 44.33
C ARG A 5 14.53 -54.98 43.02
N THR A 6 14.25 -55.67 41.93
CA THR A 6 14.55 -55.20 40.58
C THR A 6 13.50 -54.18 40.16
N SER A 7 13.91 -52.91 40.06
CA SER A 7 13.11 -51.82 39.52
C SER A 7 13.02 -51.95 38.00
N SER A 8 11.88 -52.37 37.46
CA SER A 8 11.63 -52.34 36.02
C SER A 8 11.44 -50.90 35.57
N VAL A 9 12.46 -50.33 34.92
CA VAL A 9 12.36 -49.02 34.26
C VAL A 9 11.50 -49.18 33.01
N SER A 10 10.23 -48.78 33.11
CA SER A 10 9.32 -48.70 31.96
C SER A 10 9.78 -47.60 31.01
N THR A 11 10.32 -47.99 29.85
CA THR A 11 10.64 -47.07 28.75
C THR A 11 9.36 -46.51 28.15
N VAL A 12 9.04 -45.25 28.50
CA VAL A 12 7.92 -44.52 27.89
C VAL A 12 8.21 -44.32 26.40
N SER A 13 7.56 -45.11 25.56
CA SER A 13 7.60 -44.96 24.10
C SER A 13 7.02 -43.60 23.73
N ARG A 14 7.87 -42.64 23.34
CA ARG A 14 7.42 -41.33 22.84
C ARG A 14 6.71 -41.54 21.51
N ARG A 15 5.38 -41.60 21.54
CA ARG A 15 4.53 -41.62 20.36
C ARG A 15 4.82 -40.37 19.52
N ALA A 16 5.39 -40.53 18.33
CA ALA A 16 5.64 -39.41 17.41
C ALA A 16 4.34 -38.63 17.18
N VAL A 17 4.40 -37.30 17.29
CA VAL A 17 3.22 -36.46 17.07
C VAL A 17 2.87 -36.52 15.59
N PRO A 18 1.66 -37.01 15.22
CA PRO A 18 1.28 -37.09 13.82
C PRO A 18 1.32 -35.71 13.17
N PHE A 19 1.77 -35.63 11.91
CA PHE A 19 2.07 -34.34 11.27
C PHE A 19 0.84 -33.42 11.11
N TRP A 20 -0.35 -33.99 10.95
CA TRP A 20 -1.65 -33.27 10.97
C TRP A 20 -2.04 -32.68 12.32
N ARG A 21 -1.33 -33.02 13.40
CA ARG A 21 -1.46 -32.41 14.73
C ARG A 21 -0.24 -31.56 15.10
N ASN A 22 0.76 -31.48 14.21
CA ASN A 22 1.93 -30.65 14.44
C ASN A 22 1.62 -29.21 14.00
N VAL A 23 1.54 -28.31 14.99
CA VAL A 23 1.21 -26.89 14.79
C VAL A 23 2.13 -26.24 13.76
N ARG A 24 3.43 -26.56 13.75
CA ARG A 24 4.40 -25.99 12.79
C ARG A 24 4.10 -26.41 11.35
N VAL A 25 3.66 -27.65 11.15
CA VAL A 25 3.32 -28.19 9.82
C VAL A 25 2.03 -27.56 9.30
N ILE A 26 1.00 -27.45 10.15
CA ILE A 26 -0.28 -26.82 9.77
C ILE A 26 -0.07 -25.33 9.46
N GLN A 27 0.71 -24.62 10.27
CA GLN A 27 1.05 -23.21 10.02
C GLN A 27 1.74 -23.04 8.68
N ALA A 28 2.79 -23.81 8.39
CA ALA A 28 3.51 -23.73 7.12
C ALA A 28 2.58 -24.03 5.92
N LEU A 29 1.78 -25.09 6.00
CA LEU A 29 0.83 -25.44 4.94
C LEU A 29 -0.24 -24.35 4.73
N SER A 30 -0.78 -23.79 5.81
CA SER A 30 -1.77 -22.72 5.73
C SER A 30 -1.20 -21.44 5.12
N GLN A 31 0.06 -21.10 5.42
CA GLN A 31 0.73 -19.95 4.85
C GLN A 31 1.01 -20.15 3.36
N ILE A 32 1.49 -21.34 2.96
CA ILE A 32 1.69 -21.69 1.55
C ILE A 32 0.36 -21.62 0.80
N ALA A 33 -0.71 -22.21 1.35
CA ALA A 33 -2.03 -22.16 0.74
C ALA A 33 -2.56 -20.73 0.61
N PHE A 34 -2.34 -19.88 1.63
CA PHE A 34 -2.72 -18.48 1.58
C PHE A 34 -1.94 -17.71 0.51
N VAL A 35 -0.62 -17.87 0.43
CA VAL A 35 0.20 -17.23 -0.61
C VAL A 35 -0.22 -17.71 -2.00
N ALA A 36 -0.46 -19.01 -2.17
CA ALA A 36 -0.95 -19.56 -3.43
C ALA A 36 -2.31 -18.95 -3.82
N LEU A 37 -3.23 -18.81 -2.86
CA LEU A 37 -4.52 -18.16 -3.07
C LEU A 37 -4.33 -16.69 -3.51
N VAL A 38 -3.48 -15.93 -2.83
CA VAL A 38 -3.19 -14.54 -3.19
C VAL A 38 -2.62 -14.44 -4.61
N ILE A 39 -1.68 -15.32 -4.98
CA ILE A 39 -1.10 -15.36 -6.33
C ILE A 39 -2.17 -15.67 -7.37
N VAL A 40 -3.03 -16.65 -7.12
CA VAL A 40 -4.12 -17.02 -8.04
C VAL A 40 -5.09 -15.86 -8.21
N VAL A 41 -5.53 -15.25 -7.11
CA VAL A 41 -6.44 -14.09 -7.15
C VAL A 41 -5.79 -12.93 -7.90
N ALA A 42 -4.57 -12.54 -7.55
CA ALA A 42 -3.84 -11.49 -8.25
C ALA A 42 -3.66 -11.80 -9.74
N GLY A 43 -3.35 -13.06 -10.08
CA GLY A 43 -3.21 -13.52 -11.46
C GLY A 43 -4.51 -13.38 -12.26
N VAL A 44 -5.64 -13.76 -11.66
CA VAL A 44 -6.97 -13.63 -12.28
C VAL A 44 -7.36 -12.15 -12.45
N LEU A 45 -7.13 -11.29 -11.45
CA LEU A 45 -7.38 -9.86 -11.59
C LEU A 45 -6.48 -9.25 -12.68
N TYR A 46 -5.21 -9.61 -12.70
CA TYR A 46 -4.25 -9.12 -13.68
C TYR A 46 -4.64 -9.53 -15.11
N SER A 47 -5.00 -10.79 -15.35
CA SER A 47 -5.41 -11.25 -16.68
C SER A 47 -6.72 -10.59 -17.13
N ASN A 48 -7.72 -10.46 -16.25
CA ASN A 48 -8.97 -9.79 -16.55
C ASN A 48 -8.77 -8.30 -16.88
N MET A 49 -7.96 -7.60 -16.08
CA MET A 49 -7.59 -6.20 -16.34
C MET A 49 -6.85 -6.08 -17.67
N LYS A 50 -5.85 -6.94 -17.91
CA LYS A 50 -5.07 -6.97 -19.14
C LYS A 50 -5.97 -7.14 -20.37
N HIS A 51 -6.82 -8.15 -20.37
CA HIS A 51 -7.75 -8.38 -21.48
C HIS A 51 -8.72 -7.20 -21.68
N GLY A 52 -9.22 -6.61 -20.59
CA GLY A 52 -10.07 -5.42 -20.66
C GLY A 52 -9.37 -4.20 -21.27
N LEU A 53 -8.09 -3.99 -20.94
CA LEU A 53 -7.28 -2.90 -21.46
C LEU A 53 -6.82 -3.16 -22.91
N GLU A 54 -6.45 -4.40 -23.25
CA GLU A 54 -6.05 -4.80 -24.60
C GLU A 54 -7.20 -4.58 -25.59
N ASN A 55 -8.41 -5.00 -25.22
CA ASN A 55 -9.61 -4.83 -26.05
C ASN A 55 -9.98 -3.35 -26.27
N ARG A 56 -9.54 -2.45 -25.39
CA ARG A 56 -9.74 -1.00 -25.50
C ARG A 56 -8.55 -0.28 -26.13
N GLY A 57 -7.50 -1.00 -26.54
CA GLY A 57 -6.26 -0.40 -27.04
C GLY A 57 -5.50 0.41 -25.98
N LEU A 58 -5.75 0.17 -24.70
CA LEU A 58 -5.16 0.88 -23.56
C LEU A 58 -4.05 0.07 -22.87
N TRP A 59 -3.78 -1.16 -23.32
CA TRP A 59 -2.72 -1.97 -22.76
C TRP A 59 -1.34 -1.47 -23.19
N GLY A 60 -0.50 -1.09 -22.22
CA GLY A 60 0.94 -0.87 -22.42
C GLY A 60 1.35 0.45 -23.06
N GLY A 61 0.49 1.48 -23.12
CA GLY A 61 0.84 2.77 -23.73
C GLY A 61 0.05 3.97 -23.22
N PHE A 62 0.39 5.16 -23.73
CA PHE A 62 -0.25 6.45 -23.38
C PHE A 62 -1.47 6.80 -24.23
N SER A 63 -2.07 5.82 -24.91
CA SER A 63 -3.26 6.06 -25.75
C SER A 63 -4.42 6.65 -24.94
N PHE A 64 -4.51 6.29 -23.66
CA PHE A 64 -5.51 6.82 -22.73
C PHE A 64 -5.48 8.35 -22.60
N LEU A 65 -4.31 8.99 -22.78
CA LEU A 65 -4.18 10.45 -22.70
C LEU A 65 -4.96 11.17 -23.80
N ARG A 66 -5.27 10.48 -24.91
CA ARG A 66 -6.05 11.03 -26.03
C ARG A 66 -7.54 10.78 -25.89
N LEU A 67 -7.96 9.93 -24.96
CA LEU A 67 -9.38 9.69 -24.69
C LEU A 67 -9.99 10.93 -24.02
N GLU A 68 -11.29 11.11 -24.19
CA GLU A 68 -12.05 12.15 -23.48
C GLU A 68 -12.10 11.83 -21.99
N ALA A 69 -11.82 12.82 -21.16
CA ALA A 69 -11.73 12.63 -19.72
C ALA A 69 -13.09 12.33 -19.08
N SER A 70 -14.19 12.86 -19.61
CA SER A 70 -15.57 12.57 -19.20
C SER A 70 -15.89 12.84 -17.72
N PHE A 71 -15.07 13.67 -17.05
CA PHE A 71 -15.31 14.17 -15.70
C PHE A 71 -15.01 15.66 -15.64
N ASP A 72 -15.66 16.35 -14.70
CA ASP A 72 -15.49 17.79 -14.52
C ASP A 72 -14.39 18.14 -13.51
N ILE A 73 -13.73 19.28 -13.69
CA ILE A 73 -12.67 19.78 -12.81
C ILE A 73 -13.11 21.15 -12.26
N GLY A 74 -13.39 21.20 -10.96
CA GLY A 74 -13.96 22.39 -10.32
C GLY A 74 -12.99 23.57 -10.11
N GLU A 75 -11.68 23.38 -10.24
CA GLU A 75 -10.67 24.42 -9.96
C GLU A 75 -9.49 24.34 -10.93
N GLY A 76 -9.00 25.49 -11.41
CA GLY A 76 -7.83 25.57 -12.26
C GLY A 76 -8.05 26.38 -13.53
N ILE A 77 -7.40 25.95 -14.62
CA ILE A 77 -7.52 26.56 -15.95
C ILE A 77 -8.74 25.99 -16.68
N THR A 78 -9.28 26.73 -17.67
CA THR A 78 -10.45 26.31 -18.44
C THR A 78 -10.25 24.95 -19.11
N TYR A 79 -11.17 24.04 -18.80
CA TYR A 79 -11.21 22.66 -19.22
C TYR A 79 -12.67 22.25 -19.36
N ASP A 80 -12.97 21.47 -20.40
CA ASP A 80 -14.28 20.87 -20.61
C ASP A 80 -14.17 19.34 -20.43
N PRO A 81 -15.18 18.65 -19.87
CA PRO A 81 -15.17 17.18 -19.79
C PRO A 81 -14.96 16.44 -21.12
N SER A 82 -15.27 17.09 -22.25
CA SER A 82 -14.99 16.58 -23.61
C SER A 82 -13.52 16.74 -24.04
N ASP A 83 -12.72 17.50 -23.30
CA ASP A 83 -11.27 17.57 -23.52
C ASP A 83 -10.59 16.24 -23.17
N SER A 84 -9.40 16.04 -23.76
CA SER A 84 -8.59 14.85 -23.54
C SER A 84 -8.08 14.69 -22.10
N TYR A 85 -7.85 13.45 -21.67
CA TYR A 85 -7.19 13.11 -20.39
C TYR A 85 -5.83 13.80 -20.22
N ALA A 86 -5.08 14.04 -21.30
CA ALA A 86 -3.83 14.80 -21.26
C ALA A 86 -4.06 16.22 -20.73
N ARG A 87 -5.10 16.89 -21.21
CA ARG A 87 -5.45 18.25 -20.78
C ARG A 87 -5.94 18.25 -19.35
N ALA A 88 -6.80 17.29 -18.97
CA ALA A 88 -7.23 17.11 -17.58
C ALA A 88 -6.04 16.94 -16.62
N PHE A 89 -5.04 16.12 -17.01
CA PHE A 89 -3.82 15.94 -16.23
C PHE A 89 -3.02 17.25 -16.08
N LEU A 90 -2.83 17.99 -17.18
CA LEU A 90 -2.14 19.28 -17.14
C LEU A 90 -2.86 20.32 -16.27
N VAL A 91 -4.19 20.37 -16.33
CA VAL A 91 -5.01 21.24 -15.47
C VAL A 91 -4.73 20.93 -14.00
N GLY A 92 -4.74 19.64 -13.62
CA GLY A 92 -4.44 19.21 -12.26
C GLY A 92 -3.01 19.55 -11.81
N VAL A 93 -2.01 19.36 -12.68
CA VAL A 93 -0.61 19.73 -12.40
C VAL A 93 -0.48 21.23 -12.16
N VAL A 94 -1.06 22.05 -13.04
CA VAL A 94 -1.01 23.52 -12.91
C VAL A 94 -1.70 23.97 -11.63
N ASN A 95 -2.84 23.39 -11.28
CA ASN A 95 -3.54 23.71 -10.04
C ASN A 95 -2.69 23.35 -8.80
N THR A 96 -2.07 22.16 -8.79
CA THR A 96 -1.19 21.73 -7.70
C THR A 96 -0.02 22.68 -7.53
N LEU A 97 0.66 23.06 -8.62
CA LEU A 97 1.77 24.01 -8.58
C LEU A 97 1.35 25.37 -8.05
N ARG A 98 0.18 25.86 -8.46
CA ARG A 98 -0.37 27.14 -7.98
C ARG A 98 -0.60 27.10 -6.47
N VAL A 99 -1.28 26.07 -5.97
CA VAL A 99 -1.58 25.92 -4.54
C VAL A 99 -0.30 25.74 -3.72
N THR A 100 0.63 24.90 -4.19
CA THR A 100 1.91 24.68 -3.51
C THR A 100 2.77 25.94 -3.48
N ALA A 101 2.79 26.76 -4.54
CA ALA A 101 3.54 28.01 -4.55
C ALA A 101 3.06 28.97 -3.45
N VAL A 102 1.74 29.14 -3.30
CA VAL A 102 1.16 29.95 -2.21
C VAL A 102 1.49 29.33 -0.85
N GLY A 103 1.37 28.00 -0.72
CA GLY A 103 1.69 27.27 0.50
C GLY A 103 3.15 27.46 0.95
N ILE A 104 4.11 27.44 0.02
CA ILE A 104 5.54 27.68 0.31
C ILE A 104 5.73 29.08 0.86
N VAL A 105 5.16 30.11 0.22
CA VAL A 105 5.30 31.50 0.68
C VAL A 105 4.78 31.66 2.10
N LEU A 106 3.58 31.14 2.38
CA LEU A 106 2.98 31.21 3.71
C LEU A 106 3.78 30.42 4.74
N ALA A 107 4.21 29.20 4.41
CA ALA A 107 5.03 28.37 5.28
C ALA A 107 6.39 29.02 5.60
N THR A 108 7.02 29.68 4.64
CA THR A 108 8.26 30.43 4.85
C THR A 108 8.04 31.60 5.82
N ILE A 109 6.98 32.39 5.63
CA ILE A 109 6.68 33.52 6.52
C ILE A 109 6.43 33.01 7.94
N LEU A 110 5.56 32.01 8.11
CA LEU A 110 5.24 31.44 9.41
C LEU A 110 6.46 30.81 10.07
N GLY A 111 7.28 30.08 9.30
CA GLY A 111 8.51 29.46 9.78
C GLY A 111 9.54 30.49 10.25
N VAL A 112 9.71 31.60 9.52
CA VAL A 112 10.60 32.69 9.91
C VAL A 112 10.09 33.39 11.18
N VAL A 113 8.81 33.72 11.24
CA VAL A 113 8.20 34.36 12.44
C VAL A 113 8.35 33.46 13.67
N ALA A 114 8.02 32.18 13.56
CA ALA A 114 8.18 31.21 14.63
C ALA A 114 9.66 31.02 15.03
N GLY A 115 10.56 31.00 14.04
CA GLY A 115 12.01 30.90 14.27
C GLY A 115 12.58 32.10 15.04
N VAL A 116 12.19 33.32 14.66
CA VAL A 116 12.59 34.56 15.35
C VAL A 116 11.98 34.63 16.75
N ALA A 117 10.69 34.31 16.89
CA ALA A 117 10.01 34.33 18.19
C ALA A 117 10.70 33.42 19.22
N ARG A 118 11.17 32.25 18.79
CA ARG A 118 11.90 31.29 19.63
C ARG A 118 13.28 31.81 20.10
N LEU A 119 13.93 32.66 19.30
CA LEU A 119 15.24 33.21 19.65
C LEU A 119 15.13 34.48 20.52
N SER A 120 13.94 35.08 20.57
CA SER A 120 13.71 36.24 21.44
C SER A 120 13.72 35.82 22.90
N SER A 121 14.48 36.55 23.73
CA SER A 121 14.57 36.35 25.18
C SER A 121 13.28 36.70 25.95
N ASN A 122 12.13 36.75 25.27
CA ASN A 122 10.85 37.12 25.86
C ASN A 122 10.19 35.90 26.53
N TRP A 123 10.17 35.95 27.86
CA TRP A 123 9.69 34.95 28.82
C TRP A 123 8.16 34.74 28.83
N LEU A 124 7.48 34.83 27.68
CA LEU A 124 6.07 34.43 27.55
C LEU A 124 5.90 33.11 26.78
N VAL A 125 6.98 32.64 26.10
CA VAL A 125 7.03 31.38 25.34
C VAL A 125 8.34 30.63 25.62
N ASN A 126 8.76 30.56 26.88
CA ASN A 126 9.66 29.53 27.41
C ASN A 126 9.20 29.16 28.82
#